data_AF-A0A225E5J5-F1
#
_entry.id   AF-A0A225E5J5-F1
#
_cell.length_a   1.000
_cell.length_b   1.000
_cell.length_c   1.000
_cell.angle_alpha   90.00
_cell.angle_beta   90.00
_cell.angle_gamma   90.00
#
_symmetry.space_group_name_H-M   'P 1'
#
loop_
_entity.id
_entity.type
_entity.pdbx_description
1 polymer ?
#
loop_
_entity_poly.entity_id
_entity_poly.type
_entity_poly.pdbx_seq_one_letter_code
_entity_poly.pdbx_strand_id
1 'polypeptide(L)'
;MRARTIGLFALVVGLGAAAGLTAFGQPTPSKPTWLYGHDLRVRKGGTTDFNAETPKVGIEFFKDEPAGALVAVTESGSLAVLPVVPVSADGEKKATWLFGHDMRARKASEEKFSKETTKYGVEVYKDTATGKILYISEKGYPAFADAPQSFVSGSEKEAEWHHALVLKVRSPDQSEFNEKTPKFGVEVFKDGNTGGLVYISETGSISTAASPGTPVAKNSVKPPTALYGLELRVRKADEPNFEKDKTPHYGVEVFKDENAGVLIYVSQSGSIATVPVPMTDLKSNKGVKWTHAMTLKARPSGVKEFAKAAKFGVEVFQDNNSGYLVFISETGAIAVLAK
;
A
#
# COMPACT_ATOMS: atom_id res chain seq x y z
N MET A 1 14.84 31.42 -71.09
CA MET A 1 15.02 32.21 -69.85
C MET A 1 13.68 32.25 -69.12
N ARG A 2 13.53 31.52 -68.01
CA ARG A 2 12.32 31.56 -67.16
C ARG A 2 12.75 31.93 -65.75
N ALA A 3 12.26 33.06 -65.27
CA ALA A 3 12.59 33.65 -63.99
C ALA A 3 12.03 32.82 -62.84
N ARG A 4 12.84 32.58 -61.81
CA ARG A 4 12.46 31.94 -60.55
C ARG A 4 12.01 33.03 -59.58
N THR A 5 10.75 32.96 -59.14
CA THR A 5 10.21 33.82 -58.08
C THR A 5 10.62 33.23 -56.73
N ILE A 6 11.43 33.97 -55.97
CA ILE A 6 11.84 33.65 -54.59
C ILE A 6 10.77 34.20 -53.66
N GLY A 7 10.00 33.31 -53.02
CA GLY A 7 9.03 33.65 -51.98
C GLY A 7 9.72 33.83 -50.63
N LEU A 8 9.72 35.07 -50.14
CA LEU A 8 10.26 35.47 -48.83
C LEU A 8 9.23 35.11 -47.74
N PHE A 9 9.51 34.09 -46.93
CA PHE A 9 8.71 33.77 -45.74
C PHE A 9 9.13 34.70 -44.58
N ALA A 10 8.19 35.56 -44.15
CA ALA A 10 8.36 36.42 -43.00
C ALA A 10 8.29 35.59 -41.70
N LEU A 11 9.39 35.56 -40.96
CA LEU A 11 9.49 34.99 -39.62
C LEU A 11 8.86 35.98 -38.62
N VAL A 12 7.64 35.72 -38.16
CA VAL A 12 7.02 36.46 -37.06
C VAL A 12 7.58 35.93 -35.75
N VAL A 13 8.57 36.64 -35.19
CA VAL A 13 9.07 36.41 -33.84
C VAL A 13 8.03 36.97 -32.86
N GLY A 14 7.15 36.09 -32.38
CA GLY A 14 6.27 36.40 -31.25
C GLY A 14 7.09 36.47 -29.95
N LEU A 15 7.30 37.67 -29.42
CA LEU A 15 7.69 37.87 -28.03
C LEU A 15 6.55 37.37 -27.13
N GLY A 16 6.59 36.08 -26.78
CA GLY A 16 5.72 35.52 -25.76
C GLY A 16 6.15 36.04 -24.39
N ALA A 17 5.26 36.77 -23.72
CA ALA A 17 5.44 37.16 -22.33
C ALA A 17 5.72 35.90 -21.49
N ALA A 18 6.92 35.81 -20.92
CA ALA A 18 7.23 34.89 -19.86
C ALA A 18 6.39 35.28 -18.64
N ALA A 19 5.18 34.71 -18.56
CA ALA A 19 4.40 34.71 -17.34
C ALA A 19 5.25 33.99 -16.29
N GLY A 20 5.81 34.77 -15.37
CA GLY A 20 6.49 34.24 -14.21
C GLY A 20 5.53 33.32 -13.48
N LEU A 21 5.80 32.01 -13.55
CA LEU A 21 5.29 31.03 -12.62
C LEU A 21 5.87 31.43 -11.26
N THR A 22 5.17 32.33 -10.58
CA THR A 22 5.38 32.59 -9.16
C THR A 22 5.31 31.22 -8.49
N ALA A 23 6.41 30.83 -7.85
CA ALA A 23 6.47 29.63 -7.04
C ALA A 23 5.31 29.68 -6.03
N PHE A 24 4.22 28.99 -6.35
CA PHE A 24 3.11 28.82 -5.44
C PHE A 24 3.70 28.15 -4.20
N GLY A 25 3.72 28.88 -3.08
CA GLY A 25 4.24 28.36 -1.82
C GLY A 25 3.54 27.05 -1.53
N GLN A 26 4.26 25.94 -1.64
CA GLN A 26 3.68 24.64 -1.33
C GLN A 26 3.32 24.64 0.15
N PRO A 27 2.15 24.09 0.53
CA PRO A 27 1.77 24.00 1.94
C PRO A 27 2.86 23.29 2.72
N THR A 28 3.18 23.83 3.90
CA THR A 28 4.10 23.18 4.83
C THR A 28 3.61 21.75 5.10
N PRO A 29 4.50 20.74 5.04
CA PRO A 29 4.14 19.38 5.37
C PRO A 29 3.41 19.31 6.71
N SER A 30 2.34 18.53 6.76
CA SER A 30 1.61 18.28 8.00
C SER A 30 2.57 17.64 9.01
N LYS A 31 2.45 18.03 10.28
CA LYS A 31 3.24 17.43 11.35
C LYS A 31 2.44 16.28 11.97
N PRO A 32 2.75 15.02 11.63
CA PRO A 32 2.05 13.88 12.20
C PRO A 32 2.33 13.79 13.71
N THR A 33 1.35 13.35 14.49
CA THR A 33 1.52 13.14 15.93
C THR A 33 1.87 11.69 16.20
N TRP A 34 3.08 11.42 16.70
CA TRP A 34 3.46 10.06 17.12
C TRP A 34 2.59 9.61 18.31
N LEU A 35 2.15 8.35 18.29
CA LEU A 35 1.23 7.80 19.29
C LEU A 35 1.88 6.70 20.15
N TYR A 36 2.51 5.73 19.49
CA TYR A 36 3.20 4.58 20.09
C TYR A 36 3.95 3.79 19.00
N GLY A 37 4.67 2.74 19.39
CA GLY A 37 5.31 1.78 18.48
C GLY A 37 5.45 0.40 19.11
N HIS A 38 5.66 -0.61 18.27
CA HIS A 38 5.81 -2.01 18.67
C HIS A 38 7.07 -2.63 18.05
N ASP A 39 7.61 -3.63 18.75
CA ASP A 39 8.62 -4.56 18.23
C ASP A 39 7.95 -5.92 17.99
N LEU A 40 7.51 -6.18 16.76
CA LEU A 40 6.74 -7.38 16.43
C LEU A 40 7.66 -8.50 15.99
N ARG A 41 7.56 -9.68 16.60
CA ARG A 41 8.25 -10.88 16.12
C ARG A 41 7.59 -11.38 14.84
N VAL A 42 8.39 -11.71 13.83
CA VAL A 42 7.89 -12.20 12.55
C VAL A 42 8.75 -13.38 12.11
N ARG A 43 8.14 -14.55 11.97
CA ARG A 43 8.84 -15.75 11.49
C ARG A 43 9.13 -15.64 10.02
N LYS A 44 10.16 -16.36 9.59
CA LYS A 44 10.39 -16.62 8.17
C LYS A 44 9.41 -17.69 7.69
N GLY A 45 8.92 -17.58 6.46
CA GLY A 45 8.03 -18.57 5.86
C GLY A 45 8.66 -19.97 5.87
N GLY A 46 7.88 -20.96 6.30
CA GLY A 46 8.29 -22.35 6.44
C GLY A 46 8.98 -22.68 7.77
N THR A 47 9.13 -21.70 8.67
CA THR A 47 9.64 -21.95 10.03
C THR A 47 8.49 -22.08 11.01
N THR A 48 8.55 -23.11 11.87
CA THR A 48 7.52 -23.33 12.90
C THR A 48 7.81 -22.55 14.18
N ASP A 49 9.08 -22.28 14.46
CA ASP A 49 9.52 -21.79 15.76
C ASP A 49 9.18 -20.30 15.96
N PHE A 50 8.24 -20.04 16.86
CA PHE A 50 7.94 -18.70 17.36
C PHE A 50 8.49 -18.57 18.79
N ASN A 51 9.67 -17.97 18.93
CA ASN A 51 10.39 -17.91 20.19
C ASN A 51 11.11 -16.56 20.38
N ALA A 52 11.96 -16.46 21.41
CA ALA A 52 12.66 -15.23 21.72
C ALA A 52 13.64 -14.76 20.62
N GLU A 53 14.15 -15.69 19.81
CA GLU A 53 15.12 -15.48 18.73
C GLU A 53 14.45 -15.14 17.39
N THR A 54 13.12 -15.31 17.28
CA THR A 54 12.37 -14.91 16.09
C THR A 54 12.68 -13.44 15.76
N PRO A 55 13.08 -13.13 14.51
CA PRO A 55 13.38 -11.77 14.08
C PRO A 55 12.23 -10.81 14.39
N LYS A 56 12.56 -9.54 14.57
CA LYS A 56 11.58 -8.51 14.92
C LYS A 56 11.55 -7.41 13.88
N VAL A 57 10.39 -6.80 13.72
CA VAL A 57 10.13 -5.63 12.88
C VAL A 57 9.64 -4.50 13.78
N GLY A 58 10.34 -3.36 13.75
CA GLY A 58 9.86 -2.13 14.36
C GLY A 58 8.72 -1.51 13.56
N ILE A 59 7.65 -1.10 14.25
CA ILE A 59 6.51 -0.38 13.66
C ILE A 59 6.11 0.79 14.55
N GLU A 60 5.85 1.95 13.94
CA GLU A 60 5.45 3.17 14.62
C GLU A 60 4.09 3.64 14.13
N PHE A 61 3.28 4.20 15.03
CA PHE A 61 1.93 4.67 14.74
C PHE A 61 1.83 6.17 14.93
N PHE A 62 1.24 6.82 13.93
CA PHE A 62 1.09 8.26 13.86
C PHE A 62 -0.37 8.63 13.61
N LYS A 63 -0.80 9.76 14.15
CA LYS A 63 -2.05 10.41 13.78
C LYS A 63 -1.78 11.44 12.69
N ASP A 64 -2.46 11.29 11.56
CA ASP A 64 -2.54 12.26 10.48
C ASP A 64 -3.87 13.03 10.59
N GLU A 65 -3.80 14.21 11.22
CA GLU A 65 -4.97 15.04 11.49
C GLU A 65 -5.71 15.49 10.21
N PRO A 66 -5.03 16.00 9.15
CA PRO A 66 -5.71 16.35 7.90
C PRO A 66 -6.52 15.23 7.25
N ALA A 67 -6.02 13.99 7.29
CA ALA A 67 -6.73 12.84 6.71
C ALA A 67 -7.76 12.21 7.66
N GLY A 68 -7.70 12.53 8.97
CA GLY A 68 -8.40 11.75 9.97
C GLY A 68 -7.94 10.29 9.98
N ALA A 69 -6.64 10.05 9.78
CA ALA A 69 -6.07 8.70 9.66
C ALA A 69 -5.09 8.36 10.80
N LEU A 70 -5.07 7.08 11.18
CA LEU A 70 -3.97 6.49 11.91
C LEU A 70 -3.08 5.75 10.90
N VAL A 71 -1.82 6.13 10.86
CA VAL A 71 -0.82 5.64 9.90
C VAL A 71 0.20 4.81 10.66
N ALA A 72 0.33 3.55 10.28
CA ALA A 72 1.40 2.67 10.75
C ALA A 72 2.52 2.65 9.72
N VAL A 73 3.77 2.80 10.16
CA VAL A 73 4.97 2.73 9.31
C VAL A 73 5.99 1.81 9.93
N THR A 74 6.56 0.89 9.14
CA THR A 74 7.60 -0.02 9.60
C THR A 74 9.00 0.57 9.40
N GLU A 75 10.00 -0.04 10.03
CA GLU A 75 11.42 0.32 9.87
C GLU A 75 11.94 0.24 8.41
N SER A 76 11.20 -0.42 7.51
CA SER A 76 11.47 -0.48 6.06
C SER A 76 10.65 0.51 5.23
N GLY A 77 9.78 1.32 5.85
CA GLY A 77 8.96 2.31 5.17
C GLY A 77 7.67 1.77 4.55
N SER A 78 7.27 0.53 4.90
CA SER A 78 5.96 -0.01 4.52
C SER A 78 4.85 0.64 5.33
N LEU A 79 3.67 0.81 4.72
CA LEU A 79 2.56 1.56 5.30
C LEU A 79 1.33 0.68 5.52
N ALA A 80 0.53 1.01 6.55
CA ALA A 80 -0.88 0.65 6.66
C ALA A 80 -1.65 1.83 7.24
N VAL A 81 -2.93 1.98 6.86
CA VAL A 81 -3.77 3.07 7.35
C VAL A 81 -5.14 2.56 7.79
N LEU A 82 -5.73 3.24 8.77
CA LEU A 82 -7.12 3.05 9.19
C LEU A 82 -7.73 4.42 9.58
N PRO A 83 -9.06 4.58 9.55
CA PRO A 83 -9.70 5.79 10.06
C PRO A 83 -9.35 5.98 11.53
N VAL A 84 -9.06 7.21 11.97
CA VAL A 84 -8.69 7.46 13.38
C VAL A 84 -9.69 6.80 14.32
N VAL A 85 -9.18 5.88 15.12
CA VAL A 85 -9.89 5.30 16.26
C VAL A 85 -9.36 5.92 17.55
N PRO A 86 -10.18 6.00 18.61
CA PRO A 86 -9.69 6.40 19.92
C PRO A 86 -8.54 5.47 20.35
N VAL A 87 -7.36 6.05 20.53
CA VAL A 87 -6.24 5.34 21.16
C VAL A 87 -6.38 5.53 22.66
N SER A 88 -6.39 4.43 23.41
CA SER A 88 -6.52 4.49 24.86
C SER A 88 -5.41 5.38 25.46
N ALA A 89 -5.81 6.45 26.16
CA ALA A 89 -4.87 7.35 26.81
C ALA A 89 -4.21 6.68 28.03
N ASP A 90 -5.01 5.90 28.76
CA ASP A 90 -4.64 5.24 30.01
C ASP A 90 -4.49 3.72 29.87
N GLY A 91 -4.79 3.19 28.68
CA GLY A 91 -4.74 1.76 28.40
C GLY A 91 -3.34 1.32 27.96
N GLU A 92 -3.05 0.05 28.19
CA GLU A 92 -1.81 -0.54 27.77
C GLU A 92 -1.74 -0.58 26.23
N LYS A 93 -0.72 0.06 25.64
CA LYS A 93 -0.48 0.07 24.19
C LYS A 93 0.43 -1.10 23.83
N LYS A 94 -0.13 -2.29 23.69
CA LYS A 94 0.59 -3.53 23.41
C LYS A 94 0.07 -4.21 22.15
N ALA A 95 0.98 -4.90 21.48
CA ALA A 95 0.64 -5.92 20.51
C ALA A 95 0.73 -7.30 21.17
N THR A 96 -0.39 -8.01 21.26
CA THR A 96 -0.43 -9.40 21.74
C THR A 96 -0.45 -10.33 20.53
N TRP A 97 0.57 -11.16 20.37
CA TRP A 97 0.60 -12.18 19.33
C TRP A 97 -0.58 -13.14 19.50
N LEU A 98 -1.20 -13.53 18.39
CA LEU A 98 -2.36 -14.43 18.36
C LEU A 98 -2.02 -15.76 17.71
N PHE A 99 -1.49 -15.72 16.48
CA PHE A 99 -1.14 -16.86 15.63
C PHE A 99 -0.30 -16.36 14.45
N GLY A 100 0.19 -17.28 13.62
CA GLY A 100 0.86 -16.95 12.37
C GLY A 100 0.51 -17.89 11.23
N HIS A 101 0.67 -17.40 10.01
CA HIS A 101 0.39 -18.13 8.77
C HIS A 101 1.65 -18.28 7.93
N ASP A 102 1.69 -19.39 7.19
CA ASP A 102 2.66 -19.66 6.13
C ASP A 102 1.98 -19.47 4.77
N MET A 103 2.02 -18.25 4.24
CA MET A 103 1.31 -17.92 2.99
C MET A 103 2.24 -18.06 1.79
N ARG A 104 1.83 -18.83 0.79
CA ARG A 104 2.57 -18.96 -0.48
C ARG A 104 2.13 -17.86 -1.43
N ALA A 105 3.07 -17.21 -2.13
CA ALA A 105 2.75 -16.29 -3.21
C ALA A 105 3.51 -16.69 -4.48
N ARG A 106 2.76 -16.98 -5.54
CA ARG A 106 3.33 -17.30 -6.86
C ARG A 106 3.81 -16.03 -7.53
N LYS A 107 4.90 -16.15 -8.30
CA LYS A 107 5.24 -15.14 -9.29
C LYS A 107 4.16 -15.05 -10.36
N ALA A 108 4.00 -13.91 -11.02
CA ALA A 108 3.07 -13.72 -12.13
C ALA A 108 3.28 -14.71 -13.29
N SER A 109 4.48 -15.28 -13.42
CA SER A 109 4.84 -16.29 -14.42
C SER A 109 4.58 -17.73 -13.97
N GLU A 110 4.19 -17.97 -12.72
CA GLU A 110 3.95 -19.30 -12.17
C GLU A 110 2.48 -19.70 -12.30
N GLU A 111 2.20 -20.69 -13.15
CA GLU A 111 0.83 -21.18 -13.37
C GLU A 111 0.26 -21.96 -12.18
N LYS A 112 1.11 -22.60 -11.36
CA LYS A 112 0.71 -23.45 -10.23
C LYS A 112 1.73 -23.36 -9.10
N PHE A 113 1.28 -23.66 -7.88
CA PHE A 113 2.19 -23.79 -6.75
C PHE A 113 3.22 -24.88 -7.03
N SER A 114 4.47 -24.58 -6.74
CA SER A 114 5.59 -25.51 -6.82
C SER A 114 6.36 -25.52 -5.48
N LYS A 115 7.42 -26.33 -5.40
CA LYS A 115 8.36 -26.28 -4.26
C LYS A 115 9.17 -24.98 -4.23
N GLU A 116 9.31 -24.32 -5.38
CA GLU A 116 10.02 -23.06 -5.54
C GLU A 116 9.14 -21.84 -5.26
N THR A 117 7.82 -22.04 -5.16
CA THR A 117 6.91 -20.93 -4.84
C THR A 117 7.26 -20.38 -3.46
N THR A 118 7.52 -19.07 -3.41
CA THR A 118 7.97 -18.42 -2.18
C THR A 118 6.88 -18.50 -1.11
N LYS A 119 7.31 -18.79 0.11
CA LYS A 119 6.46 -18.86 1.30
C LYS A 119 6.87 -17.73 2.23
N TYR A 120 5.90 -16.98 2.73
CA TYR A 120 6.09 -15.85 3.64
C TYR A 120 5.46 -16.18 4.99
N GLY A 121 6.20 -15.91 6.06
CA GLY A 121 5.62 -15.86 7.39
C GLY A 121 4.77 -14.60 7.53
N VAL A 122 3.54 -14.74 8.01
CA VAL A 122 2.63 -13.63 8.31
C VAL A 122 2.13 -13.80 9.73
N GLU A 123 2.58 -12.93 10.63
CA GLU A 123 2.20 -12.99 12.03
C GLU A 123 1.03 -12.04 12.32
N VAL A 124 0.17 -12.45 13.25
CA VAL A 124 -1.08 -11.76 13.56
C VAL A 124 -1.09 -11.34 15.01
N TYR A 125 -1.33 -10.06 15.23
CA TYR A 125 -1.33 -9.42 16.54
C TYR A 125 -2.68 -8.76 16.81
N LYS A 126 -3.12 -8.80 18.07
CA LYS A 126 -4.13 -7.87 18.58
C LYS A 126 -3.41 -6.61 19.06
N ASP A 127 -3.67 -5.48 18.42
CA ASP A 127 -3.19 -4.18 18.89
C ASP A 127 -4.20 -3.60 19.88
N THR A 128 -3.88 -3.63 21.16
CA THR A 128 -4.79 -3.19 22.23
C THR A 128 -5.04 -1.69 22.23
N ALA A 129 -4.16 -0.92 21.58
CA ALA A 129 -4.32 0.52 21.43
C ALA A 129 -5.48 0.89 20.48
N THR A 130 -5.64 0.16 19.37
CA THR A 130 -6.68 0.40 18.35
C THR A 130 -7.86 -0.55 18.45
N GLY A 131 -7.70 -1.67 19.17
CA GLY A 131 -8.66 -2.76 19.18
C GLY A 131 -8.73 -3.55 17.85
N LYS A 132 -7.82 -3.28 16.92
CA LYS A 132 -7.75 -3.94 15.60
C LYS A 132 -6.82 -5.15 15.62
N ILE A 133 -6.93 -5.93 14.56
CA ILE A 133 -5.95 -6.95 14.23
C ILE A 133 -4.92 -6.33 13.31
N LEU A 134 -3.65 -6.62 13.61
CA LEU A 134 -2.49 -6.20 12.85
C LEU A 134 -1.78 -7.44 12.32
N TYR A 135 -1.87 -7.63 11.01
CA TYR A 135 -1.06 -8.57 10.26
C TYR A 135 0.28 -7.91 9.94
N ILE A 136 1.37 -8.67 10.00
CA ILE A 136 2.71 -8.24 9.58
C ILE A 136 3.40 -9.38 8.84
N SER A 137 3.83 -9.13 7.61
CA SER A 137 4.60 -10.12 6.83
C SER A 137 6.08 -10.11 7.22
N GLU A 138 6.81 -11.20 6.94
CA GLU A 138 8.26 -11.30 7.15
C GLU A 138 9.08 -10.24 6.40
N LYS A 139 8.46 -9.57 5.42
CA LYS A 139 9.03 -8.44 4.67
C LYS A 139 8.72 -7.08 5.32
N GLY A 140 8.04 -7.08 6.46
CA GLY A 140 7.68 -5.88 7.20
C GLY A 140 6.56 -5.09 6.55
N TYR A 141 5.63 -5.73 5.82
CA TYR A 141 4.40 -5.06 5.35
C TYR A 141 3.29 -5.26 6.38
N PRO A 142 2.76 -4.19 6.98
CA PRO A 142 1.64 -4.28 7.90
C PRO A 142 0.31 -4.24 7.15
N ALA A 143 -0.74 -4.84 7.72
CA ALA A 143 -2.11 -4.64 7.28
C ALA A 143 -3.07 -4.76 8.46
N PHE A 144 -4.07 -3.87 8.52
CA PHE A 144 -5.09 -3.92 9.56
C PHE A 144 -6.31 -4.71 9.12
N ALA A 145 -7.00 -5.33 10.07
CA ALA A 145 -8.32 -5.90 9.89
C ALA A 145 -9.19 -5.67 11.14
N ASP A 146 -10.50 -5.82 10.97
CA ASP A 146 -11.41 -5.85 12.11
C ASP A 146 -11.20 -7.12 12.95
N ALA A 147 -11.26 -6.97 14.26
CA ALA A 147 -11.26 -8.11 15.17
C ALA A 147 -12.65 -8.78 15.12
N PRO A 148 -12.75 -10.10 14.85
CA PRO A 148 -14.00 -10.82 15.07
C PRO A 148 -14.50 -10.66 16.51
N GLN A 149 -15.82 -10.75 16.71
CA GLN A 149 -16.45 -10.66 18.03
C GLN A 149 -15.93 -11.72 19.01
N SER A 150 -15.57 -12.89 18.50
CA SER A 150 -15.00 -13.99 19.27
C SER A 150 -13.70 -14.47 18.64
N PHE A 151 -12.60 -14.34 19.37
CA PHE A 151 -11.39 -15.11 19.10
C PHE A 151 -11.37 -16.34 19.99
N VAL A 152 -11.14 -17.49 19.38
CA VAL A 152 -10.75 -18.69 20.13
C VAL A 152 -9.22 -18.67 20.19
N SER A 153 -8.68 -18.12 21.28
CA SER A 153 -7.23 -18.13 21.50
C SER A 153 -6.71 -19.57 21.52
N GLY A 154 -5.63 -19.85 20.79
CA GLY A 154 -4.99 -21.18 20.76
C GLY A 154 -5.61 -22.20 19.80
N SER A 155 -6.67 -21.86 19.05
CA SER A 155 -7.09 -22.67 17.90
C SER A 155 -6.51 -22.08 16.63
N GLU A 156 -5.28 -22.47 16.27
CA GLU A 156 -4.68 -22.04 15.01
C GLU A 156 -5.40 -22.74 13.85
N LYS A 157 -6.29 -22.02 13.16
CA LYS A 157 -6.81 -22.46 11.87
C LYS A 157 -5.86 -21.98 10.78
N GLU A 158 -5.49 -22.87 9.88
CA GLU A 158 -4.69 -22.50 8.72
C GLU A 158 -5.45 -21.53 7.80
N ALA A 159 -4.71 -20.64 7.15
CA ALA A 159 -5.24 -19.82 6.07
C ALA A 159 -5.53 -20.71 4.85
N GLU A 160 -6.79 -20.72 4.39
CA GLU A 160 -7.20 -21.50 3.23
C GLU A 160 -6.98 -20.68 1.96
N TRP A 161 -6.34 -21.26 0.94
CA TRP A 161 -6.23 -20.60 -0.36
C TRP A 161 -7.63 -20.36 -0.95
N HIS A 162 -7.91 -19.11 -1.33
CA HIS A 162 -9.20 -18.70 -1.87
C HIS A 162 -9.16 -18.56 -3.39
N HIS A 163 -8.26 -17.72 -3.91
CA HIS A 163 -8.08 -17.51 -5.34
C HIS A 163 -6.75 -16.78 -5.61
N ALA A 164 -6.47 -16.49 -6.88
CA ALA A 164 -5.25 -15.80 -7.29
C ALA A 164 -5.49 -14.83 -8.43
N LEU A 165 -4.63 -13.82 -8.51
CA LEU A 165 -4.71 -12.72 -9.46
C LEU A 165 -3.32 -12.45 -10.04
N VAL A 166 -3.28 -11.95 -11.27
CA VAL A 166 -2.07 -11.39 -11.88
C VAL A 166 -2.37 -9.95 -12.22
N LEU A 167 -1.67 -9.02 -11.57
CA LEU A 167 -1.91 -7.59 -11.67
C LEU A 167 -0.79 -6.94 -12.48
N LYS A 168 -1.13 -6.23 -13.55
CA LYS A 168 -0.17 -5.44 -14.34
C LYS A 168 -0.04 -4.04 -13.74
N VAL A 169 1.14 -3.46 -13.78
CA VAL A 169 1.35 -2.08 -13.31
C VAL A 169 2.11 -1.28 -14.35
N ARG A 170 1.53 -0.18 -14.86
CA ARG A 170 2.24 0.73 -15.75
C ARG A 170 3.30 1.47 -14.97
N SER A 171 4.49 1.63 -15.56
CA SER A 171 5.47 2.60 -15.07
C SER A 171 4.94 4.04 -15.27
N PRO A 172 5.52 5.05 -14.60
CA PRO A 172 5.33 6.44 -14.98
C PRO A 172 5.50 6.64 -16.49
N ASP A 173 4.71 7.53 -17.08
CA ASP A 173 4.69 7.84 -18.51
C ASP A 173 4.22 6.73 -19.46
N GLN A 174 3.96 5.51 -18.96
CA GLN A 174 3.43 4.43 -19.79
C GLN A 174 1.91 4.60 -19.94
N SER A 175 1.43 4.82 -21.17
CA SER A 175 0.00 5.01 -21.45
C SER A 175 -0.81 3.72 -21.53
N GLU A 176 -0.22 2.63 -22.02
CA GLU A 176 -0.91 1.37 -22.30
C GLU A 176 -0.14 0.16 -21.75
N PHE A 177 -0.85 -0.90 -21.40
CA PHE A 177 -0.21 -2.18 -21.08
C PHE A 177 0.43 -2.80 -22.32
N ASN A 178 1.66 -3.26 -22.18
CA ASN A 178 2.44 -3.97 -23.18
C ASN A 178 3.16 -5.18 -22.55
N GLU A 179 3.96 -5.90 -23.33
CA GLU A 179 4.69 -7.09 -22.87
C GLU A 179 5.74 -6.79 -21.79
N LYS A 180 6.27 -5.56 -21.77
CA LYS A 180 7.27 -5.10 -20.79
C LYS A 180 6.65 -4.57 -19.51
N THR A 181 5.32 -4.47 -19.45
CA THR A 181 4.63 -3.98 -18.25
C THR A 181 4.88 -4.94 -17.10
N PRO A 182 5.44 -4.48 -15.98
CA PRO A 182 5.58 -5.28 -14.78
C PRO A 182 4.27 -5.97 -14.40
N LYS A 183 4.37 -7.21 -13.92
CA LYS A 183 3.24 -8.00 -13.43
C LYS A 183 3.59 -8.58 -12.09
N PHE A 184 2.62 -8.61 -11.18
CA PHE A 184 2.75 -9.21 -9.87
C PHE A 184 1.70 -10.30 -9.69
N GLY A 185 2.14 -11.48 -9.28
CA GLY A 185 1.25 -12.51 -8.76
C GLY A 185 0.74 -12.08 -7.38
N VAL A 186 -0.56 -12.24 -7.14
CA VAL A 186 -1.21 -11.99 -5.86
C VAL A 186 -2.05 -13.20 -5.51
N GLU A 187 -1.77 -13.80 -4.36
CA GLU A 187 -2.56 -14.89 -3.81
C GLU A 187 -3.50 -14.34 -2.73
N VAL A 188 -4.70 -14.91 -2.66
CA VAL A 188 -5.72 -14.51 -1.70
C VAL A 188 -6.05 -15.69 -0.84
N PHE A 189 -5.95 -15.51 0.48
CA PHE A 189 -6.25 -16.53 1.47
C PHE A 189 -7.42 -16.10 2.33
N LYS A 190 -8.27 -17.04 2.72
CA LYS A 190 -9.27 -16.85 3.77
C LYS A 190 -8.64 -17.24 5.10
N ASP A 191 -8.52 -16.30 6.02
CA ASP A 191 -8.04 -16.58 7.36
C ASP A 191 -9.16 -17.26 8.16
N GLY A 192 -8.98 -18.53 8.53
CA GLY A 192 -9.97 -19.29 9.28
C GLY A 192 -10.25 -18.73 10.69
N ASN A 193 -9.33 -17.93 11.25
CA ASN A 193 -9.45 -17.37 12.59
C ASN A 193 -10.23 -16.05 12.59
N THR A 194 -10.02 -15.19 11.59
CA THR A 194 -10.70 -13.89 11.48
C THR A 194 -11.92 -13.91 10.56
N GLY A 195 -11.98 -14.90 9.66
CA GLY A 195 -12.99 -14.99 8.61
C GLY A 195 -12.77 -14.01 7.46
N GLY A 196 -11.79 -13.11 7.56
CA GLY A 196 -11.42 -12.15 6.51
C GLY A 196 -10.55 -12.77 5.41
N LEU A 197 -10.27 -11.96 4.39
CA LEU A 197 -9.30 -12.28 3.35
C LEU A 197 -7.96 -11.59 3.63
N VAL A 198 -6.88 -12.28 3.33
CA VAL A 198 -5.52 -11.75 3.30
C VAL A 198 -4.99 -11.90 1.89
N TYR A 199 -4.70 -10.77 1.25
CA TYR A 199 -4.02 -10.71 -0.04
C TYR A 199 -2.52 -10.66 0.23
N ILE A 200 -1.73 -11.41 -0.54
CA ILE A 200 -0.28 -11.38 -0.49
C ILE A 200 0.30 -11.35 -1.90
N SER A 201 1.14 -10.36 -2.20
CA SER A 201 1.85 -10.27 -3.47
C SER A 201 3.12 -11.12 -3.47
N GLU A 202 3.65 -11.40 -4.67
CA GLU A 202 4.95 -12.05 -4.87
C GLU A 202 6.15 -11.27 -4.28
N THR A 203 5.95 -10.05 -3.79
CA THR A 203 6.97 -9.27 -3.08
C THR A 203 6.85 -9.39 -1.56
N GLY A 204 5.84 -10.11 -1.07
CA GLY A 204 5.50 -10.24 0.36
C GLY A 204 4.70 -9.07 0.93
N SER A 205 4.23 -8.16 0.07
CA SER A 205 3.28 -7.11 0.49
C SER A 205 1.93 -7.73 0.78
N ILE A 206 1.29 -7.31 1.87
CA ILE A 206 0.01 -7.83 2.31
C ILE A 206 -1.04 -6.74 2.44
N SER A 207 -2.30 -7.11 2.28
CA SER A 207 -3.47 -6.28 2.60
C SER A 207 -4.63 -7.17 3.04
N THR A 208 -5.64 -6.62 3.71
CA THR A 208 -6.80 -7.41 4.15
C THR A 208 -8.11 -6.86 3.60
N ALA A 209 -9.10 -7.73 3.50
CA ALA A 209 -10.45 -7.37 3.12
C ALA A 209 -11.49 -8.21 3.86
N ALA A 210 -12.74 -7.75 3.86
CA ALA A 210 -13.86 -8.61 4.24
C ALA A 210 -13.98 -9.79 3.24
N SER A 211 -14.31 -10.98 3.76
CA SER A 211 -14.61 -12.13 2.91
C SER A 211 -16.05 -12.06 2.41
N PRO A 212 -16.31 -12.38 1.13
CA PRO A 212 -17.68 -12.53 0.65
C PRO A 212 -18.38 -13.68 1.40
N GLY A 213 -19.69 -13.54 1.63
CA GLY A 213 -20.46 -14.56 2.36
C GLY A 213 -20.49 -15.93 1.68
N THR A 214 -20.31 -15.98 0.35
CA THR A 214 -20.26 -17.22 -0.43
C THR A 214 -18.85 -17.43 -0.98
N PRO A 215 -18.21 -18.58 -0.72
CA PRO A 215 -16.92 -18.91 -1.32
C PRO A 215 -17.00 -18.95 -2.84
N VAL A 216 -15.95 -18.49 -3.51
CA VAL A 216 -15.85 -18.61 -4.98
C VAL A 216 -15.53 -20.05 -5.34
N ALA A 217 -16.32 -20.62 -6.26
CA ALA A 217 -16.05 -21.96 -6.76
C ALA A 217 -14.70 -21.98 -7.50
N LYS A 218 -13.87 -23.00 -7.25
CA LYS A 218 -12.49 -23.10 -7.78
C LYS A 218 -12.41 -22.96 -9.31
N ASN A 219 -13.44 -23.42 -10.03
CA ASN A 219 -13.51 -23.36 -11.50
C ASN A 219 -14.20 -22.08 -12.04
N SER A 220 -14.47 -21.11 -11.16
CA SER A 220 -15.22 -19.89 -11.48
C SER A 220 -14.51 -18.63 -10.98
N VAL A 221 -13.21 -18.74 -10.69
CA VAL A 221 -12.37 -17.59 -10.37
C VAL A 221 -12.33 -16.67 -11.59
N LYS A 222 -12.77 -15.43 -11.40
CA LYS A 222 -12.76 -14.39 -12.42
C LYS A 222 -11.41 -13.67 -12.43
N PRO A 223 -10.88 -13.27 -13.60
CA PRO A 223 -9.71 -12.41 -13.64
C PRO A 223 -10.04 -11.03 -13.05
N PRO A 224 -9.03 -10.30 -12.53
CA PRO A 224 -9.23 -8.94 -12.05
C PRO A 224 -9.55 -7.99 -13.22
N THR A 225 -10.47 -7.06 -13.01
CA THR A 225 -10.81 -6.02 -14.00
C THR A 225 -9.90 -4.82 -13.78
N ALA A 226 -9.04 -4.49 -14.75
CA ALA A 226 -8.27 -3.24 -14.71
C ALA A 226 -9.21 -2.04 -14.89
N LEU A 227 -9.11 -1.04 -14.02
CA LEU A 227 -10.00 0.12 -14.03
C LEU A 227 -9.27 1.37 -14.56
N TYR A 228 -8.19 1.75 -13.91
CA TYR A 228 -7.39 2.93 -14.25
C TYR A 228 -6.04 2.90 -13.54
N GLY A 229 -5.13 3.76 -13.98
CA GLY A 229 -3.81 3.96 -13.38
C GLY A 229 -3.67 5.37 -12.84
N LEU A 230 -2.82 5.51 -11.82
CA LEU A 230 -2.45 6.75 -11.16
C LEU A 230 -0.93 6.90 -11.25
N GLU A 231 -0.46 8.13 -11.46
CA GLU A 231 0.96 8.46 -11.33
C GLU A 231 1.14 9.35 -10.10
N LEU A 232 1.88 8.84 -9.12
CA LEU A 232 2.07 9.50 -7.83
C LEU A 232 3.53 9.92 -7.66
N ARG A 233 3.75 11.20 -7.42
CA ARG A 233 5.08 11.75 -7.10
C ARG A 233 5.30 11.69 -5.59
N VAL A 234 6.50 11.33 -5.16
CA VAL A 234 6.78 11.14 -3.73
C VAL A 234 8.12 11.74 -3.36
N ARG A 235 8.09 12.77 -2.51
CA ARG A 235 9.32 13.38 -2.00
C ARG A 235 10.00 12.46 -1.01
N LYS A 236 11.34 12.53 -0.97
CA LYS A 236 12.11 11.95 0.12
C LYS A 236 11.87 12.69 1.42
N ALA A 237 12.15 12.05 2.56
CA ALA A 237 11.90 12.61 3.89
C ALA A 237 12.42 14.04 4.13
N ASP A 238 13.57 14.38 3.54
CA ASP A 238 14.26 15.66 3.70
C ASP A 238 14.22 16.52 2.41
N GLU A 239 13.39 16.14 1.42
CA GLU A 239 13.20 16.87 0.17
C GLU A 239 12.07 17.91 0.32
N PRO A 240 12.36 19.23 0.22
CA PRO A 240 11.36 20.26 0.52
C PRO A 240 10.32 20.46 -0.59
N ASN A 241 10.70 20.28 -1.85
CA ASN A 241 9.88 20.59 -3.02
C ASN A 241 9.95 19.46 -4.05
N PHE A 242 8.92 19.33 -4.88
CA PHE A 242 8.98 18.44 -6.05
C PHE A 242 9.99 18.97 -7.07
N GLU A 243 11.07 18.22 -7.28
CA GLU A 243 12.03 18.44 -8.35
C GLU A 243 11.66 17.58 -9.55
N LYS A 244 11.31 18.22 -10.68
CA LYS A 244 10.75 17.58 -11.89
C LYS A 244 11.47 16.28 -12.31
N ASP A 245 12.80 16.28 -12.24
CA ASP A 245 13.62 15.18 -12.76
C ASP A 245 14.30 14.37 -11.64
N LYS A 246 14.01 14.66 -10.37
CA LYS A 246 14.64 13.97 -9.23
C LYS A 246 13.67 13.35 -8.24
N THR A 247 12.48 13.93 -8.06
CA THR A 247 11.47 13.33 -7.22
C THR A 247 11.05 11.98 -7.82
N PRO A 248 11.11 10.87 -7.08
CA PRO A 248 10.57 9.59 -7.51
C PRO A 248 9.09 9.67 -7.90
N HIS A 249 8.74 8.99 -9.00
CA HIS A 249 7.35 8.79 -9.44
C HIS A 249 7.04 7.30 -9.41
N TYR A 250 5.82 6.96 -8.98
CA TYR A 250 5.31 5.60 -8.94
C TYR A 250 4.01 5.49 -9.73
N GLY A 251 3.98 4.53 -10.66
CA GLY A 251 2.73 4.05 -11.20
C GLY A 251 1.98 3.22 -10.16
N VAL A 252 0.67 3.45 -10.04
CA VAL A 252 -0.25 2.69 -9.21
C VAL A 252 -1.45 2.31 -10.07
N GLU A 253 -1.71 1.02 -10.27
CA GLU A 253 -2.90 0.55 -10.97
C GLU A 253 -4.00 0.17 -9.98
N VAL A 254 -5.24 0.42 -10.37
CA VAL A 254 -6.43 0.06 -9.62
C VAL A 254 -7.19 -1.02 -10.37
N PHE A 255 -7.39 -2.14 -9.70
CA PHE A 255 -8.15 -3.28 -10.19
C PHE A 255 -9.40 -3.49 -9.35
N LYS A 256 -10.44 -4.05 -9.96
CA LYS A 256 -11.54 -4.66 -9.22
C LYS A 256 -11.34 -6.17 -9.16
N ASP A 257 -11.31 -6.70 -7.95
CA ASP A 257 -11.40 -8.13 -7.73
C ASP A 257 -12.87 -8.55 -7.74
N GLU A 258 -13.30 -9.13 -8.85
CA GLU A 258 -14.67 -9.62 -9.05
C GLU A 258 -15.03 -10.81 -8.15
N ASN A 259 -14.04 -11.43 -7.51
CA ASN A 259 -14.23 -12.59 -6.63
C ASN A 259 -14.58 -12.17 -5.19
N ALA A 260 -14.04 -11.04 -4.72
CA ALA A 260 -14.25 -10.53 -3.38
C ALA A 260 -15.06 -9.23 -3.33
N GLY A 261 -15.25 -8.55 -4.47
CA GLY A 261 -15.98 -7.28 -4.52
C GLY A 261 -15.21 -6.12 -3.89
N VAL A 262 -13.89 -6.09 -4.06
CA VAL A 262 -12.99 -5.04 -3.55
C VAL A 262 -12.22 -4.37 -4.67
N LEU A 263 -11.71 -3.17 -4.40
CA LEU A 263 -10.65 -2.57 -5.19
C LEU A 263 -9.29 -2.99 -4.65
N ILE A 264 -8.36 -3.25 -5.57
CA ILE A 264 -6.96 -3.51 -5.28
C ILE A 264 -6.15 -2.38 -5.93
N TYR A 265 -5.46 -1.62 -5.10
CA TYR A 265 -4.42 -0.71 -5.53
C TYR A 265 -3.10 -1.47 -5.51
N VAL A 266 -2.32 -1.40 -6.59
CA VAL A 266 -0.99 -2.02 -6.66
C VAL A 266 0.00 -1.04 -7.27
N SER A 267 1.08 -0.79 -6.54
CA SER A 267 2.16 0.09 -6.99
C SER A 267 3.20 -0.67 -7.84
N GLN A 268 4.02 0.07 -8.58
CA GLN A 268 5.12 -0.51 -9.37
C GLN A 268 6.19 -1.22 -8.53
N SER A 269 6.18 -1.04 -7.19
CA SER A 269 7.04 -1.76 -6.25
C SER A 269 6.49 -3.14 -5.89
N GLY A 270 5.27 -3.46 -6.32
CA GLY A 270 4.52 -4.65 -5.90
C GLY A 270 3.83 -4.52 -4.55
N SER A 271 3.84 -3.32 -3.93
CA SER A 271 3.05 -3.05 -2.73
C SER A 271 1.57 -2.94 -3.08
N ILE A 272 0.72 -3.60 -2.28
CA ILE A 272 -0.73 -3.70 -2.49
C ILE A 272 -1.53 -3.09 -1.34
N ALA A 273 -2.73 -2.59 -1.65
CA ALA A 273 -3.73 -2.17 -0.67
C ALA A 273 -5.14 -2.50 -1.18
N THR A 274 -6.01 -2.97 -0.30
CA THR A 274 -7.40 -3.32 -0.61
C THR A 274 -8.37 -2.41 0.12
N VAL A 275 -9.45 -2.04 -0.58
CA VAL A 275 -10.54 -1.24 -0.02
C VAL A 275 -11.88 -1.68 -0.63
N PRO A 276 -13.02 -1.48 0.05
CA PRO A 276 -14.33 -1.76 -0.53
C PRO A 276 -14.53 -1.01 -1.85
N VAL A 277 -15.32 -1.57 -2.77
CA VAL A 277 -15.79 -0.81 -3.94
C VAL A 277 -16.71 0.31 -3.46
N PRO A 278 -16.48 1.59 -3.84
CA PRO A 278 -17.33 2.68 -3.40
C PRO A 278 -18.75 2.53 -3.96
N MET A 279 -19.73 3.06 -3.22
CA MET A 279 -21.15 3.04 -3.64
C MET A 279 -21.44 3.93 -4.85
N THR A 280 -20.54 4.87 -5.15
CA THR A 280 -20.63 5.74 -6.31
C THR A 280 -19.96 5.11 -7.52
N ASP A 281 -20.51 5.36 -8.71
CA ASP A 281 -19.89 4.94 -9.95
C ASP A 281 -18.44 5.44 -10.05
N LEU A 282 -17.53 4.50 -10.32
CA LEU A 282 -16.14 4.82 -10.62
C LEU A 282 -16.10 5.55 -11.96
N LYS A 283 -15.78 6.83 -11.91
CA LYS A 283 -15.58 7.64 -13.12
C LYS A 283 -14.12 7.55 -13.49
N SER A 284 -13.77 6.94 -14.62
CA SER A 284 -12.37 6.86 -15.07
C SER A 284 -11.82 8.23 -15.46
N ASN A 285 -10.50 8.39 -15.37
CA ASN A 285 -9.71 9.52 -15.89
C ASN A 285 -9.80 10.85 -15.14
N LYS A 286 -10.12 10.84 -13.84
CA LYS A 286 -10.06 12.08 -13.03
C LYS A 286 -8.70 12.35 -12.38
N GLY A 287 -7.72 11.47 -12.59
CA GLY A 287 -6.39 11.57 -12.00
C GLY A 287 -6.42 11.59 -10.48
N VAL A 288 -5.39 12.20 -9.88
CA VAL A 288 -5.29 12.40 -8.44
C VAL A 288 -5.22 13.88 -8.07
N LYS A 289 -5.65 14.20 -6.86
CA LYS A 289 -5.41 15.49 -6.22
C LYS A 289 -4.46 15.29 -5.06
N TRP A 290 -3.30 15.94 -5.10
CA TRP A 290 -2.43 16.02 -3.93
C TRP A 290 -3.14 16.73 -2.77
N THR A 291 -3.05 16.19 -1.56
CA THR A 291 -3.72 16.73 -0.36
C THR A 291 -2.72 17.35 0.59
N HIS A 292 -1.76 16.57 1.08
CA HIS A 292 -0.68 17.01 1.96
C HIS A 292 0.45 15.97 1.94
N ALA A 293 1.51 16.29 2.69
CA ALA A 293 2.65 15.43 2.91
C ALA A 293 3.00 15.34 4.38
N MET A 294 3.79 14.34 4.74
CA MET A 294 4.36 14.19 6.07
C MET A 294 5.70 13.46 6.01
N THR A 295 6.53 13.67 7.03
CA THR A 295 7.72 12.86 7.25
C THR A 295 7.47 11.97 8.47
N LEU A 296 7.45 10.66 8.25
CA LEU A 296 7.32 9.68 9.32
C LEU A 296 8.69 9.21 9.77
N LYS A 297 8.79 8.76 11.03
CA LYS A 297 9.99 8.12 11.56
C LYS A 297 9.66 6.72 12.04
N ALA A 298 10.47 5.74 11.70
CA ALA A 298 10.35 4.39 12.24
C ALA A 298 11.65 3.95 12.88
N ARG A 299 11.58 3.49 14.14
CA ARG A 299 12.75 2.96 14.84
C ARG A 299 12.99 1.53 14.39
N PRO A 300 14.26 1.13 14.19
CA PRO A 300 14.58 -0.29 14.09
C PRO A 300 14.14 -1.02 15.36
N SER A 301 13.77 -2.29 15.23
CA SER A 301 13.36 -3.11 16.37
C SER A 301 14.38 -3.06 17.51
N GLY A 302 13.89 -2.92 18.75
CA GLY A 302 14.71 -2.89 19.96
C GLY A 302 15.40 -1.55 20.21
N VAL A 303 15.25 -0.56 19.32
CA VAL A 303 15.76 0.79 19.51
C VAL A 303 14.70 1.66 20.18
N LYS A 304 15.02 2.20 21.36
CA LYS A 304 14.10 3.08 22.10
C LYS A 304 14.11 4.53 21.59
N GLU A 305 15.25 5.03 21.15
CA GLU A 305 15.44 6.43 20.81
C GLU A 305 15.24 6.71 19.31
N PHE A 306 14.56 7.81 18.98
CA PHE A 306 14.34 8.24 17.60
C PHE A 306 15.59 8.78 16.89
N ALA A 307 16.71 8.96 17.60
CA ALA A 307 17.96 9.45 16.99
C ALA A 307 18.49 8.53 15.88
N LYS A 308 18.17 7.23 15.96
CA LYS A 308 18.54 6.22 14.95
C LYS A 308 17.36 5.78 14.07
N ALA A 309 16.21 6.45 14.17
CA ALA A 309 15.05 6.12 13.37
C ALA A 309 15.30 6.49 11.90
N ALA A 310 14.91 5.60 10.99
CA ALA A 310 14.79 5.94 9.59
C ALA A 310 13.67 6.97 9.42
N LYS A 311 13.83 7.89 8.47
CA LYS A 311 12.78 8.83 8.08
C LYS A 311 12.23 8.41 6.73
N PHE A 312 10.92 8.60 6.54
CA PHE A 312 10.23 8.31 5.30
C PHE A 312 9.38 9.50 4.90
N GLY A 313 9.61 10.03 3.70
CA GLY A 313 8.67 10.94 3.05
C GLY A 313 7.41 10.18 2.65
N VAL A 314 6.24 10.72 3.02
CA VAL A 314 4.93 10.17 2.67
C VAL A 314 4.08 11.27 2.06
N GLU A 315 3.55 11.01 0.87
CA GLU A 315 2.60 11.88 0.19
C GLU A 315 1.20 11.28 0.26
N VAL A 316 0.20 12.14 0.40
CA VAL A 316 -1.21 11.75 0.47
C VAL A 316 -1.95 12.35 -0.71
N PHE A 317 -2.58 11.48 -1.50
CA PHE A 317 -3.35 11.85 -2.68
C PHE A 317 -4.80 11.43 -2.50
N GLN A 318 -5.74 12.26 -2.95
CA GLN A 318 -7.09 11.83 -3.18
C GLN A 318 -7.19 11.23 -4.59
N ASP A 319 -7.60 9.98 -4.68
CA ASP A 319 -8.04 9.38 -5.94
C ASP A 319 -9.39 9.99 -6.33
N ASN A 320 -9.41 10.79 -7.39
CA ASN A 320 -10.63 11.51 -7.78
C ASN A 320 -11.69 10.59 -8.40
N ASN A 321 -11.34 9.35 -8.73
CA ASN A 321 -12.24 8.36 -9.32
C ASN A 321 -13.03 7.64 -8.21
N SER A 322 -12.39 7.28 -7.10
CA SER A 322 -13.03 6.57 -5.95
C SER A 322 -13.35 7.46 -4.75
N GLY A 323 -12.68 8.62 -4.62
CA GLY A 323 -12.78 9.51 -3.46
C GLY A 323 -11.86 9.14 -2.29
N TYR A 324 -11.20 7.98 -2.35
CA TYR A 324 -10.32 7.47 -1.29
C TYR A 324 -8.99 8.23 -1.21
N LEU A 325 -8.32 8.12 -0.05
CA LEU A 325 -6.96 8.65 0.12
C LEU A 325 -5.93 7.55 -0.11
N VAL A 326 -4.97 7.81 -0.99
CA VAL A 326 -3.82 6.96 -1.26
C VAL A 326 -2.61 7.58 -0.57
N PHE A 327 -2.09 6.88 0.41
CA PHE A 327 -0.82 7.15 1.07
C PHE A 327 0.27 6.40 0.34
N ILE A 328 1.36 7.08 0.01
CA ILE A 328 2.52 6.44 -0.63
C ILE A 328 3.81 6.95 0.00
N SER A 329 4.69 6.03 0.40
CA SER A 329 6.02 6.36 0.92
C SER A 329 7.06 6.43 -0.18
N GLU A 330 8.19 7.07 0.10
CA GLU A 330 9.34 7.17 -0.83
C GLU A 330 9.97 5.82 -1.20
N THR A 331 9.53 4.71 -0.58
CA THR A 331 9.93 3.35 -0.94
C THR A 331 9.00 2.74 -2.01
N GLY A 332 7.91 3.43 -2.33
CA GLY A 332 6.84 2.95 -3.20
C GLY A 332 5.82 2.06 -2.49
N ALA A 333 5.89 1.93 -1.17
CA ALA A 333 4.87 1.23 -0.40
C ALA A 333 3.61 2.10 -0.32
N ILE A 334 2.44 1.47 -0.47
CA ILE A 334 1.15 2.15 -0.50
C ILE A 334 0.22 1.65 0.61
N ALA A 335 -0.67 2.53 1.03
CA ALA A 335 -1.82 2.20 1.86
C ALA A 335 -3.00 3.07 1.43
N VAL A 336 -4.23 2.56 1.50
CA VAL A 336 -5.41 3.28 1.02
C VAL A 336 -6.46 3.37 2.11
N LEU A 337 -6.96 4.57 2.35
CA LEU A 337 -8.01 4.85 3.31
C LEU A 337 -9.33 5.09 2.56
N ALA A 338 -10.29 4.18 2.76
CA ALA A 338 -11.66 4.41 2.34
C ALA A 338 -12.28 5.56 3.14
N LYS A 339 -13.04 6.44 2.47
CA LYS A 339 -13.70 7.61 3.07
C LYS A 339 -15.18 7.37 3.32
#